data_AF-A0A962NBZ9-F1
#
_entry.id   AF-A0A962NBZ9-F1
#
_cell.length_a   1.000
_cell.length_b   1.000
_cell.length_c   1.000
_cell.angle_alpha   90.00
_cell.angle_beta   90.00
_cell.angle_gamma   90.00
#
_symmetry.space_group_name_H-M   'P 1'
#
loop_
_entity.id
_entity.type
_entity.pdbx_description
1 polymer ?
#
loop_
_entity_poly.entity_id
_entity_poly.type
_entity_poly.pdbx_seq_one_letter_code
_entity_poly.pdbx_strand_id
1 'polypeptide(L)'
;MKINSALVLQLRHARSWSQEELATAAGLNLRTIQRIENEAAASLQSRKALASVFGIDVKALENQEPRAMVKYEYKTLNIPIKKGFLSGITASPLPNIETILNEQGADGWRLVQLLTPDLLSSWGKAIENM
;
A
#
# COMPACT_ATOMS: atom_id res chain seq x y z
N MET A 1 -17.18 -16.06 5.01
CA MET A 1 -16.76 -14.77 4.41
C MET A 1 -15.45 -14.36 5.04
N LYS A 2 -14.55 -13.72 4.30
CA LYS A 2 -13.28 -13.22 4.86
C LYS A 2 -13.54 -11.95 5.67
N ILE A 3 -12.93 -11.87 6.85
CA ILE A 3 -13.00 -10.73 7.78
C ILE A 3 -11.58 -10.25 8.06
N ASN A 4 -11.39 -8.95 8.33
CA ASN A 4 -10.12 -8.42 8.79
C ASN A 4 -9.82 -8.89 10.23
N SER A 5 -9.17 -10.04 10.36
CA SER A 5 -8.85 -10.64 11.67
C SER A 5 -7.85 -9.79 12.48
N ALA A 6 -6.91 -9.13 11.79
CA ALA A 6 -5.94 -8.25 12.44
C ALA A 6 -6.63 -7.08 13.15
N LEU A 7 -7.63 -6.46 12.51
CA LEU A 7 -8.40 -5.38 13.12
C LEU A 7 -9.22 -5.87 14.32
N VAL A 8 -9.83 -7.06 14.24
CA VAL A 8 -10.56 -7.66 15.38
C VAL A 8 -9.62 -7.86 16.56
N LEU A 9 -8.43 -8.42 16.32
CA LEU A 9 -7.42 -8.66 17.34
C LEU A 9 -6.94 -7.34 17.95
N GLN A 10 -6.64 -6.34 17.13
CA GLN A 10 -6.26 -5.00 17.59
C GLN A 10 -7.33 -4.36 18.48
N LEU A 11 -8.60 -4.40 18.07
CA LEU A 11 -9.72 -3.82 18.83
C LEU A 11 -9.99 -4.56 20.14
N ARG A 12 -9.76 -5.87 20.17
CA ARG A 12 -9.83 -6.69 21.39
C ARG A 12 -8.72 -6.30 22.37
N HIS A 13 -7.47 -6.22 21.89
CA HIS A 13 -6.32 -5.83 22.72
C HIS A 13 -6.42 -4.38 23.20
N ALA A 14 -6.92 -3.46 22.39
CA ALA A 14 -7.13 -2.06 22.77
C ALA A 14 -8.14 -1.90 23.92
N ARG A 15 -9.05 -2.87 24.09
CA ARG A 15 -10.00 -2.94 25.21
C ARG A 15 -9.52 -3.84 26.35
N SER A 16 -8.30 -4.36 26.26
CA SER A 16 -7.72 -5.31 27.20
C SER A 16 -8.56 -6.57 27.43
N TRP A 17 -9.26 -7.03 26.39
CA TRP A 17 -10.13 -8.21 26.49
C TRP A 17 -9.43 -9.52 26.16
N SER A 18 -9.75 -10.57 26.91
CA SER A 18 -9.50 -11.96 26.54
C SER A 18 -10.43 -12.40 25.39
N GLN A 19 -10.15 -13.56 24.80
CA GLN A 19 -11.03 -14.12 23.76
C GLN A 19 -12.40 -14.50 24.34
N GLU A 20 -12.45 -14.95 25.60
CA GLU A 20 -13.66 -15.27 26.35
C GLU A 20 -14.50 -14.01 26.64
N GLU A 21 -13.85 -12.91 27.01
CA GLU A 21 -14.52 -11.63 27.26
C GLU A 21 -15.12 -11.06 25.98
N LEU A 22 -14.38 -11.10 24.86
CA LEU A 22 -14.92 -10.71 23.56
C LEU A 22 -16.09 -11.61 23.13
N ALA A 23 -15.97 -12.92 23.34
CA ALA A 23 -17.02 -13.88 23.03
C ALA A 23 -18.30 -13.55 23.80
N THR A 24 -18.16 -13.28 25.10
CA THR A 24 -19.27 -12.90 25.98
C THR A 24 -19.90 -11.58 25.54
N ALA A 25 -19.09 -10.54 25.31
CA ALA A 25 -19.57 -9.23 24.88
C ALA A 25 -20.31 -9.29 23.54
N ALA A 26 -19.82 -10.10 22.59
CA ALA A 26 -20.42 -10.26 21.26
C ALA A 26 -21.57 -11.26 21.21
N GLY A 27 -21.88 -11.96 22.30
CA GLY A 27 -22.87 -13.05 22.29
C GLY A 27 -22.47 -14.19 21.34
N LEU A 28 -21.18 -14.43 21.17
CA LEU A 28 -20.61 -15.47 20.33
C LEU A 28 -19.94 -16.55 21.19
N ASN A 29 -19.80 -17.76 20.64
CA ASN A 29 -19.01 -18.80 21.30
C ASN A 29 -17.50 -18.50 21.17
N LEU A 30 -16.71 -18.81 22.20
CA LEU A 30 -15.24 -18.72 22.19
C LEU A 30 -14.61 -19.32 20.93
N ARG A 31 -15.06 -20.50 20.48
CA ARG A 31 -14.56 -21.14 19.26
C ARG A 31 -14.78 -20.28 18.01
N THR A 32 -15.84 -19.46 18.01
CA THR A 32 -16.10 -18.52 16.92
C THR A 32 -15.09 -17.38 16.92
N ILE A 33 -14.75 -16.83 18.09
CA ILE A 33 -13.71 -15.81 18.23
C ILE A 33 -12.35 -16.36 17.79
N GLN A 34 -11.97 -17.53 18.30
CA GLN A 34 -10.73 -18.20 17.92
C GLN A 34 -10.64 -18.45 16.41
N ARG A 35 -11.71 -18.95 15.79
CA ARG A 35 -11.77 -19.15 14.34
C ARG A 35 -11.68 -17.85 13.55
N ILE A 36 -12.29 -16.77 14.06
CA ILE A 36 -12.20 -15.44 13.45
C ILE A 36 -10.77 -14.91 13.50
N GLU A 37 -10.09 -15.04 14.64
CA GLU A 37 -8.71 -14.56 14.81
C GLU A 37 -7.69 -15.40 14.03
N ASN A 38 -7.86 -16.74 13.99
CA ASN A 38 -6.89 -17.65 13.37
C ASN A 38 -7.12 -17.87 11.86
N GLU A 39 -8.38 -18.00 11.41
CA GLU A 39 -8.70 -18.37 10.02
C GLU A 39 -9.26 -17.21 9.18
N ALA A 40 -9.43 -16.03 9.80
CA ALA A 40 -10.04 -14.86 9.19
C ALA A 40 -11.42 -15.16 8.56
N ALA A 41 -12.20 -16.04 9.18
CA ALA A 41 -13.46 -16.53 8.65
C ALA A 41 -14.64 -16.24 9.58
N ALA A 42 -15.57 -15.40 9.16
CA ALA A 42 -16.78 -15.06 9.90
C ALA A 42 -18.05 -15.22 9.06
N SER A 43 -19.19 -15.45 9.74
CA SER A 43 -20.51 -15.28 9.14
C SER A 43 -20.88 -13.78 9.11
N LEU A 44 -21.88 -13.40 8.30
CA LEU A 44 -22.39 -12.02 8.33
C LEU A 44 -22.90 -11.63 9.72
N GLN A 45 -23.57 -12.54 10.42
CA GLN A 45 -24.09 -12.29 11.77
C GLN A 45 -22.97 -12.08 12.78
N SER A 46 -21.91 -12.90 12.74
CA SER A 46 -20.74 -12.73 13.61
C SER A 46 -20.04 -11.39 13.35
N ARG A 47 -19.94 -10.94 12.09
CA ARG A 47 -19.40 -9.61 11.77
C ARG A 47 -20.27 -8.48 12.34
N LYS A 48 -21.59 -8.58 12.21
CA LYS A 48 -22.53 -7.60 12.79
C LYS A 48 -22.41 -7.51 14.30
N ALA A 49 -22.33 -8.66 14.97
CA ALA A 49 -22.15 -8.73 16.42
C ALA A 49 -20.83 -8.06 16.86
N LEU A 50 -19.71 -8.41 16.21
CA LEU A 50 -18.41 -7.78 16.50
C LEU A 50 -18.41 -6.27 16.22
N ALA A 51 -18.98 -5.84 15.09
CA ALA A 51 -19.09 -4.43 14.74
C ALA A 51 -19.90 -3.65 15.78
N SER A 52 -21.00 -4.23 16.26
CA SER A 52 -21.84 -3.64 17.30
C SER A 52 -21.09 -3.46 18.61
N VAL A 53 -20.35 -4.48 19.07
CA VAL A 53 -19.58 -4.42 20.32
C VAL A 53 -18.41 -3.44 20.22
N PHE A 54 -17.78 -3.37 19.04
CA PHE A 54 -16.68 -2.44 18.81
C PHE A 54 -17.13 -1.02 18.47
N GLY A 55 -18.42 -0.79 18.21
CA GLY A 55 -18.96 0.52 17.85
C GLY A 55 -18.47 1.02 16.49
N ILE A 56 -18.30 0.12 15.52
CA ILE A 56 -17.78 0.44 14.17
C ILE A 56 -18.75 -0.02 13.08
N ASP A 57 -18.58 0.48 11.86
CA ASP A 57 -19.30 -0.03 10.70
C ASP A 57 -18.86 -1.48 10.39
N VAL A 58 -19.81 -2.34 10.03
CA VAL A 58 -19.57 -3.73 9.58
C VAL A 58 -18.58 -3.77 8.40
N LYS A 59 -18.60 -2.76 7.53
CA LYS A 59 -17.66 -2.63 6.40
C LYS A 59 -16.21 -2.46 6.85
N ALA A 60 -15.95 -1.89 8.02
CA ALA A 60 -14.59 -1.77 8.54
C ALA A 60 -13.95 -3.13 8.82
N LEU A 61 -14.78 -4.14 9.13
CA LEU A 61 -14.34 -5.53 9.35
C LEU A 61 -14.22 -6.33 8.05
N GLU A 62 -14.53 -5.75 6.88
CA GLU A 62 -14.30 -6.44 5.61
C GLU A 62 -12.82 -6.63 5.34
N ASN A 63 -12.45 -7.83 4.89
CA ASN A 63 -11.09 -8.09 4.50
C ASN A 63 -10.81 -7.29 3.22
N GLN A 64 -9.98 -6.26 3.32
CA GLN A 64 -9.45 -5.58 2.16
C GLN A 64 -8.33 -6.48 1.64
N GLU A 65 -8.64 -7.33 0.66
CA GLU A 65 -7.57 -7.95 -0.10
C GLU A 65 -6.71 -6.82 -0.68
N PRO A 66 -5.37 -6.88 -0.52
CA PRO A 66 -4.52 -5.89 -1.16
C PRO A 66 -4.90 -5.89 -2.64
N ARG A 67 -5.30 -4.71 -3.16
CA ARG A 67 -5.62 -4.57 -4.58
C ARG A 67 -4.47 -5.22 -5.32
N ALA A 68 -4.77 -6.24 -6.12
CA ALA A 68 -3.76 -6.98 -6.87
C ALA A 68 -2.81 -5.95 -7.49
N MET A 69 -1.54 -5.99 -7.09
CA MET A 69 -0.53 -5.11 -7.65
C MET A 69 -0.57 -5.35 -9.16
N VAL A 70 -1.09 -4.37 -9.91
CA VAL A 70 -0.97 -4.38 -11.36
C VAL A 70 0.53 -4.40 -11.61
N LYS A 71 1.01 -5.46 -12.26
CA LYS A 71 2.42 -5.64 -12.57
C LYS A 71 2.79 -4.54 -13.58
N TYR A 72 3.36 -3.44 -13.10
CA TYR A 72 3.78 -2.35 -13.98
C TYR A 72 5.05 -2.80 -14.71
N GLU A 73 4.99 -2.87 -16.03
CA GLU A 73 6.22 -2.87 -16.82
C GLU A 73 6.85 -1.49 -16.67
N TYR A 74 8.15 -1.44 -16.38
CA TYR A 74 8.91 -0.20 -16.29
C TYR A 74 10.01 -0.22 -17.34
N LYS A 75 10.25 0.94 -17.94
CA LYS A 75 11.32 1.16 -18.92
C LYS A 75 12.15 2.35 -18.47
N THR A 76 13.43 2.12 -18.22
CA THR A 76 14.38 3.20 -17.91
C THR A 76 14.88 3.82 -19.21
N LEU A 77 14.72 5.13 -19.35
CA LEU A 77 15.26 5.89 -20.48
C LEU A 77 16.44 6.72 -20.01
N ASN A 78 17.63 6.40 -20.51
CA ASN A 78 18.82 7.21 -20.28
C ASN A 78 18.84 8.36 -21.28
N ILE A 79 18.67 9.60 -20.80
CA ILE A 79 18.71 10.79 -21.64
C ILE A 79 20.14 11.36 -21.56
N PRO A 80 21.00 11.16 -22.58
CA PRO A 80 22.36 11.67 -22.55
C PRO A 80 22.35 13.18 -22.66
N ILE A 81 22.82 13.87 -21.62
CA ILE A 81 23.11 15.30 -21.69
C ILE A 81 24.45 15.46 -22.39
N LYS A 82 24.44 15.90 -23.66
CA LYS A 82 25.67 16.22 -24.39
C LYS A 82 26.30 17.47 -23.76
N LYS A 83 27.21 17.27 -22.81
CA LYS A 83 28.03 18.34 -22.25
C LYS A 83 29.18 18.61 -23.23
N GLY A 84 29.03 19.59 -24.11
CA GLY A 84 30.12 20.03 -24.98
C GLY A 84 31.31 20.51 -24.16
N PHE A 85 32.55 20.30 -24.64
CA PHE A 85 33.80 20.73 -24.00
C PHE A 85 33.84 22.25 -23.70
N LEU A 86 32.95 23.03 -24.31
CA LEU A 86 32.77 24.49 -24.12
C LEU A 86 31.57 24.86 -23.22
N SER A 87 31.10 23.95 -22.36
CA SER A 87 29.93 24.12 -21.47
C SER A 87 29.98 25.35 -20.52
N GLY A 88 31.10 26.07 -20.45
CA GLY A 88 31.22 27.33 -19.71
C GLY A 88 30.89 28.59 -20.51
N ILE A 89 30.75 28.50 -21.84
CA ILE A 89 30.59 29.67 -22.73
C ILE A 89 29.31 29.62 -23.57
N THR A 90 28.75 28.43 -23.82
CA THR A 90 27.45 28.27 -24.47
C THR A 90 26.62 27.21 -23.74
N ALA A 91 25.43 27.60 -23.28
CA ALA A 91 24.46 26.67 -22.74
C ALA A 91 24.03 25.73 -23.87
N SER A 92 24.45 24.46 -23.82
CA SER A 92 23.91 23.45 -24.74
C SER A 92 22.41 23.36 -24.49
N PRO A 93 21.56 23.42 -25.53
CA PRO A 93 20.12 23.32 -25.34
C PRO A 93 19.82 21.99 -24.67
N LEU A 94 19.09 22.06 -23.55
CA LEU A 94 18.63 20.87 -22.86
C LEU A 94 17.87 20.00 -23.89
N PRO A 95 18.05 18.66 -23.86
CA PRO A 95 17.26 17.79 -24.71
C PRO A 95 15.78 18.09 -24.48
N ASN A 96 14.98 18.13 -25.55
CA ASN A 96 13.55 18.45 -25.43
C ASN A 96 12.82 17.28 -24.77
N ILE A 97 12.72 17.34 -23.44
CA ILE A 97 12.11 16.31 -22.60
C ILE A 97 10.64 16.12 -22.98
N GLU A 98 9.94 17.20 -23.37
CA GLU A 98 8.53 17.14 -23.75
C GLU A 98 8.31 16.25 -24.97
N THR A 99 9.13 16.38 -26.01
CA THR A 99 9.04 15.53 -27.21
C THR A 99 9.24 14.05 -26.87
N ILE A 100 10.26 13.74 -26.07
CA ILE A 100 10.58 12.37 -25.65
C ILE A 100 9.45 11.77 -24.82
N LEU A 101 8.92 12.52 -23.86
CA LEU A 101 7.83 12.05 -23.01
C LEU A 101 6.52 11.87 -23.80
N ASN A 102 6.25 12.75 -24.76
CA ASN A 102 5.07 12.65 -25.62
C ASN A 102 5.15 11.44 -26.57
N GLU A 103 6.33 11.12 -27.10
CA GLU A 103 6.54 9.90 -27.91
C GLU A 103 6.29 8.63 -27.09
N GLN A 104 6.85 8.55 -25.87
CA GLN A 104 6.59 7.40 -24.99
C GLN A 104 5.12 7.36 -24.55
N GLY A 105 4.49 8.51 -24.36
CA GLY A 105 3.06 8.63 -24.11
C GLY A 105 2.19 8.09 -25.24
N ALA A 106 2.57 8.33 -26.51
CA ALA A 106 1.90 7.79 -27.68
C ALA A 106 2.04 6.25 -27.76
N ASP A 107 3.18 5.71 -27.29
CA ASP A 107 3.41 4.27 -27.12
C ASP A 107 2.72 3.67 -25.88
N GLY A 108 1.90 4.46 -25.16
CA GLY A 108 1.11 4.01 -24.01
C GLY A 108 1.83 4.07 -22.66
N TRP A 109 3.03 4.64 -22.59
CA TRP A 109 3.80 4.77 -21.36
C TRP A 109 3.44 6.06 -20.61
N ARG A 110 3.16 5.94 -19.32
CA ARG A 110 2.98 7.11 -18.44
C ARG A 110 4.25 7.36 -17.64
N LEU A 111 4.67 8.63 -17.56
CA LEU A 111 5.73 9.04 -16.66
C LEU A 111 5.30 8.78 -15.21
N VAL A 112 6.03 7.89 -14.52
CA VAL A 112 5.80 7.58 -13.10
C VAL A 112 6.67 8.46 -12.21
N GLN A 113 7.96 8.60 -12.54
CA GLN A 113 8.91 9.35 -11.72
C GLN A 113 10.12 9.79 -12.54
N LEU A 114 10.63 10.99 -12.24
CA LEU A 114 11.91 11.48 -12.74
C LEU A 114 12.99 11.26 -11.67
N LEU A 115 14.04 10.52 -12.01
CA LEU A 115 15.17 10.27 -11.10
C LEU A 115 16.29 11.26 -11.39
N THR A 116 16.49 12.23 -10.50
CA THR A 116 17.65 13.12 -10.53
C THR A 116 18.79 12.56 -9.66
N PRO A 117 20.06 12.90 -9.93
CA PRO A 117 21.20 12.42 -9.13
C PRO A 117 21.06 12.71 -7.63
N ASP A 118 20.52 13.88 -7.28
CA ASP A 118 20.27 14.26 -5.88
C ASP A 118 19.24 13.33 -5.22
N LEU A 119 18.19 12.94 -5.96
CA LEU A 119 17.17 12.02 -5.47
C LEU A 119 17.74 10.61 -5.25
N LEU A 120 18.58 10.11 -6.15
CA LEU A 120 19.28 8.83 -5.97
C LEU A 120 20.16 8.80 -4.70
N SER A 121 20.84 9.90 -4.39
CA SER A 121 21.72 9.97 -3.22
C SER A 121 20.95 9.81 -1.90
N SER A 122 19.71 10.31 -1.84
CA SER A 122 18.86 10.18 -0.65
C SER A 122 18.32 8.76 -0.43
N TRP A 123 18.19 7.96 -1.50
CA TRP A 123 17.64 6.60 -1.44
C TRP A 123 18.68 5.58 -0.97
N GLY A 124 19.96 5.80 -1.27
CA GLY A 124 21.06 4.98 -0.76
C GLY A 124 21.11 4.94 0.78
N LYS A 125 20.84 6.07 1.44
CA LYS A 125 20.77 6.15 2.91
C LYS A 125 19.54 5.50 3.53
N ALA A 126 18.44 5.41 2.77
CA ALA A 126 17.19 4.83 3.26
C ALA A 126 17.20 3.29 3.23
N ILE A 127 17.94 2.69 2.30
CA ILE A 127 18.08 1.22 2.20
C ILE A 127 19.11 0.67 3.20
N GLU A 128 20.10 1.47 3.60
CA GLU A 128 21.14 1.06 4.56
C GLU A 128 20.65 1.02 6.03
N ASN A 129 19.47 1.60 6.30
CA ASN A 129 18.85 1.64 7.63
C ASN A 129 17.60 0.75 7.75
N MET A 130 17.45 -0.27 6.90
CA MET A 130 16.38 -1.27 6.97
C MET A 130 16.91 -2.69 7.11
#